data_AF-A0A2V8U790-F1
#
_entry.id   AF-A0A2V8U790-F1
#
_cell.length_a   1.000
_cell.length_b   1.000
_cell.length_c   1.000
_cell.angle_alpha   90.00
_cell.angle_beta   90.00
_cell.angle_gamma   90.00
#
_symmetry.space_group_name_H-M   'P 1'
#
loop_
_entity.id
_entity.type
_entity.pdbx_description
1 polymer ?
#
loop_
_entity_poly.entity_id
_entity_poly.type
_entity_poly.pdbx_seq_one_letter_code
_entity_poly.pdbx_strand_id
1 'polypeptide(L)'
;MAALLWSLYLPALQLILQVSGELAATLAVVWGAFFLVRARRTRRARDWLAVGCCVGLGALSRSAVMLLVPALGLVEPLGSPVGTRSRWRGVALFGSFFLLTVSPWIVRNDAVLGRPVLGTTLSGYNLYRQNYLLSSRDHLRVVAGAEGERAVKELLARRPDLRGTENEAEMNAVYTSEALRIIEARPLRYLRLCVHRFLPLWFNWGVLEAYGVRSRLRDYLLAGEQAFLLLLAAGGLGYLGREAWPLAASVAAYSVAHMLVNSQLRYIVPVMPLVIVLGAATLLRALRYFPEPWNIEGTASHDRVDEGALR
;
A
#
# COMPACT_ATOMS: atom_id res chain seq x y z
N MET A 1 -0.99 -3.94 -20.59
CA MET A 1 -2.07 -4.34 -19.66
C MET A 1 -2.01 -3.60 -18.32
N ALA A 2 -1.00 -3.77 -17.46
CA ALA A 2 -0.95 -3.10 -16.16
C ALA A 2 -1.05 -1.56 -16.22
N ALA A 3 -0.33 -0.93 -17.17
CA ALA A 3 -0.42 0.53 -17.37
C ALA A 3 -1.82 1.00 -17.77
N LEU A 4 -2.55 0.22 -18.59
CA LEU A 4 -3.92 0.52 -18.98
C LEU A 4 -4.87 0.44 -17.77
N LEU A 5 -4.78 -0.64 -16.99
CA LEU A 5 -5.55 -0.77 -15.74
C LEU A 5 -5.27 0.37 -14.78
N TRP A 6 -4.00 0.79 -14.64
CA TRP A 6 -3.63 1.95 -13.80
C TRP A 6 -4.23 3.26 -14.30
N SER A 7 -4.22 3.50 -15.62
CA SER A 7 -4.79 4.73 -16.20
C SER A 7 -6.31 4.86 -16.01
N LEU A 8 -6.99 3.73 -15.82
CA LEU A 8 -8.43 3.67 -15.57
C LEU A 8 -8.78 3.61 -14.08
N TYR A 9 -7.77 3.52 -13.20
CA TYR A 9 -7.95 3.29 -11.78
C TYR A 9 -8.56 4.52 -11.08
N LEU A 10 -9.85 4.45 -10.76
CA LEU A 10 -10.64 5.61 -10.32
C LEU A 10 -10.10 6.27 -9.03
N PRO A 11 -9.65 5.55 -7.98
CA PRO A 11 -9.05 6.16 -6.80
C PRO A 11 -7.80 6.98 -7.10
N ALA A 12 -6.96 6.57 -8.06
CA ALA A 12 -5.80 7.38 -8.46
C ALA A 12 -6.22 8.65 -9.20
N LEU A 13 -7.23 8.56 -10.08
CA LEU A 13 -7.77 9.73 -10.79
C LEU A 13 -8.35 10.78 -9.81
N GLN A 14 -9.00 10.34 -8.73
CA GLN A 14 -9.52 11.25 -7.71
C GLN A 14 -8.41 11.98 -6.92
N LEU A 15 -7.24 11.36 -6.80
CA LEU A 15 -6.10 11.95 -6.11
C LEU A 15 -5.35 12.98 -6.95
N ILE A 16 -5.54 13.00 -8.28
CA ILE A 16 -4.93 14.03 -9.16
C ILE A 16 -5.38 15.43 -8.74
N LEU A 17 -6.63 15.56 -8.29
CA LEU A 17 -7.21 16.83 -7.84
C LEU A 17 -6.80 17.22 -6.41
N GLN A 18 -6.04 16.37 -5.71
CA GLN A 18 -5.64 16.58 -4.32
C GLN A 18 -4.14 16.84 -4.24
N VAL A 19 -3.76 17.91 -3.53
CA VAL A 19 -2.36 18.13 -3.16
C VAL A 19 -1.98 17.10 -2.11
N SER A 20 -1.40 15.98 -2.54
CA SER A 20 -1.09 14.85 -1.67
C SER A 20 0.18 14.12 -2.10
N GLY A 21 0.94 13.61 -1.13
CA GLY A 21 2.14 12.80 -1.39
C GLY A 21 1.85 11.39 -1.91
N GLU A 22 0.57 10.99 -2.09
CA GLU A 22 0.22 9.60 -2.47
C GLU A 22 0.78 9.25 -3.84
N LEU A 23 0.57 10.08 -4.86
CA LEU A 23 1.00 9.78 -6.24
C LEU A 23 2.53 9.80 -6.38
N ALA A 24 3.22 10.68 -5.65
CA ALA A 24 4.68 10.68 -5.58
C ALA A 24 5.20 9.39 -4.93
N ALA A 25 4.58 8.97 -3.83
CA ALA A 25 4.87 7.69 -3.20
C ALA A 25 4.57 6.50 -4.13
N THR A 26 3.45 6.51 -4.86
CA THR A 26 3.12 5.50 -5.87
C THR A 26 4.22 5.38 -6.92
N LEU A 27 4.64 6.50 -7.52
CA LEU A 27 5.69 6.52 -8.53
C LEU A 27 6.99 5.91 -7.97
N ALA A 28 7.36 6.30 -6.76
CA ALA A 28 8.55 5.81 -6.07
C ALA A 28 8.46 4.29 -5.78
N VAL A 29 7.30 3.78 -5.36
CA VAL A 29 7.04 2.35 -5.16
C VAL A 29 7.14 1.57 -6.47
N VAL A 30 6.59 2.09 -7.57
CA VAL A 30 6.68 1.45 -8.90
C VAL A 30 8.12 1.35 -9.38
N TRP A 31 8.89 2.44 -9.31
CA TRP A 31 10.30 2.42 -9.68
C TRP A 31 11.13 1.53 -8.75
N GLY A 32 10.84 1.54 -7.46
CA GLY A 32 11.47 0.64 -6.48
C GLY A 32 11.23 -0.84 -6.82
N ALA A 33 9.99 -1.21 -7.16
CA ALA A 33 9.65 -2.56 -7.60
C ALA A 33 10.32 -2.94 -8.93
N PHE A 34 10.36 -2.02 -9.90
CA PHE A 34 11.06 -2.23 -11.17
C PHE A 34 12.55 -2.50 -10.96
N PHE A 35 13.24 -1.64 -10.20
CA PHE A 35 14.66 -1.83 -9.90
C PHE A 35 14.92 -3.07 -9.05
N LEU A 36 13.99 -3.47 -8.17
CA LEU A 36 14.10 -4.71 -7.43
C LEU A 36 14.08 -5.92 -8.37
N VAL A 37 13.12 -5.99 -9.30
CA VAL A 37 13.08 -7.06 -10.31
C VAL A 37 14.38 -7.06 -11.13
N ARG A 38 14.88 -5.89 -11.53
CA ARG A 38 16.14 -5.77 -12.27
C ARG A 38 17.35 -6.20 -11.45
N ALA A 39 17.40 -5.84 -10.17
CA ALA A 39 18.46 -6.21 -9.23
C ALA A 39 18.53 -7.73 -9.02
N ARG A 40 17.36 -8.39 -8.92
CA ARG A 40 17.27 -9.85 -8.79
C ARG A 40 17.77 -10.57 -10.04
N ARG A 41 17.46 -10.04 -11.23
CA ARG A 41 17.88 -10.62 -12.51
C ARG A 41 19.35 -10.37 -12.83
N THR A 42 19.82 -9.14 -12.68
CA THR A 42 21.15 -8.72 -13.16
C THR A 42 22.23 -8.76 -12.07
N ARG A 43 21.84 -8.80 -10.79
CA ARG A 43 22.74 -8.74 -9.63
C ARG A 43 23.62 -7.48 -9.57
N ARG A 44 23.27 -6.42 -10.31
CA ARG A 44 24.04 -5.18 -10.34
C ARG A 44 23.82 -4.36 -9.07
N ALA A 45 24.90 -3.88 -8.45
CA ALA A 45 24.85 -3.05 -7.25
C ALA A 45 23.99 -1.80 -7.44
N ARG A 46 24.13 -1.11 -8.58
CA ARG A 46 23.36 0.11 -8.91
C ARG A 46 21.84 -0.08 -8.85
N ASP A 47 21.34 -1.28 -9.10
CA ASP A 47 19.92 -1.56 -9.07
C ASP A 47 19.44 -1.61 -7.61
N TRP A 48 20.20 -2.23 -6.71
CA TRP A 48 19.92 -2.22 -5.26
C TRP A 48 19.97 -0.81 -4.66
N LEU A 49 20.92 0.02 -5.10
CA LEU A 49 20.99 1.44 -4.70
C LEU A 49 19.74 2.19 -5.16
N ALA A 50 19.31 1.96 -6.40
CA ALA A 50 18.10 2.56 -6.95
C ALA A 50 16.84 2.11 -6.19
N VAL A 51 16.74 0.84 -5.76
CA VAL A 51 15.66 0.41 -4.86
C VAL A 51 15.67 1.23 -3.57
N GLY A 52 16.83 1.38 -2.93
CA GLY A 52 17.00 2.14 -1.69
C GLY A 52 16.57 3.61 -1.83
N CYS A 53 17.03 4.28 -2.89
CA CYS A 53 16.61 5.64 -3.22
C CYS A 53 15.10 5.75 -3.42
N CYS A 54 14.53 4.88 -4.27
CA CYS A 54 13.10 4.95 -4.60
C CYS A 54 12.22 4.71 -3.36
N VAL A 55 12.52 3.69 -2.55
CA VAL A 55 11.78 3.43 -1.30
C VAL A 55 11.98 4.58 -0.30
N GLY A 56 13.18 5.16 -0.23
CA GLY A 56 13.48 6.33 0.61
C GLY A 56 12.69 7.57 0.21
N LEU A 57 12.65 7.91 -1.08
CA LEU A 57 11.85 9.03 -1.62
C LEU A 57 10.35 8.77 -1.40
N GLY A 58 9.91 7.53 -1.56
CA GLY A 58 8.54 7.12 -1.24
C GLY A 58 8.21 7.32 0.24
N ALA A 59 9.13 6.97 1.15
CA ALA A 59 8.99 7.17 2.59
C ALA A 59 8.98 8.65 2.99
N LEU A 60 9.76 9.50 2.32
CA LEU A 60 9.72 10.96 2.49
C LEU A 60 8.40 11.56 2.00
N SER A 61 7.79 10.98 0.97
CA SER A 61 6.48 11.42 0.46
C SER A 61 5.33 10.93 1.35
N ARG A 62 5.41 9.67 1.78
CA ARG A 62 4.45 8.99 2.65
C ARG A 62 5.19 8.02 3.56
N SER A 63 5.24 8.33 4.86
CA SER A 63 5.95 7.53 5.87
C SER A 63 5.55 6.04 5.87
N ALA A 64 4.32 5.71 5.47
CA ALA A 64 3.86 4.33 5.37
C ALA A 64 4.67 3.47 4.37
N VAL A 65 5.30 4.07 3.35
CA VAL A 65 6.15 3.34 2.39
C VAL A 65 7.37 2.71 3.08
N MET A 66 7.80 3.27 4.22
CA MET A 66 8.89 2.68 5.01
C MET A 66 8.60 1.25 5.47
N LEU A 67 7.34 0.88 5.60
CA LEU A 67 6.93 -0.48 5.98
C LEU A 67 7.20 -1.50 4.88
N LEU A 68 7.49 -1.04 3.66
CA LEU A 68 7.97 -1.89 2.58
C LEU A 68 9.44 -2.31 2.79
N VAL A 69 10.22 -1.58 3.58
CA VAL A 69 11.65 -1.87 3.81
C VAL A 69 11.89 -3.31 4.30
N PRO A 70 11.21 -3.81 5.36
CA PRO A 70 11.37 -5.21 5.76
C PRO A 70 10.84 -6.16 4.69
N ALA A 71 9.69 -5.88 4.07
CA ALA A 71 9.09 -6.75 3.06
C ALA A 71 10.00 -6.93 1.84
N LEU A 72 10.65 -5.85 1.38
CA LEU A 72 11.55 -5.82 0.22
C LEU A 72 12.98 -6.26 0.59
N GLY A 73 13.47 -5.89 1.78
CA GLY A 73 14.80 -6.28 2.29
C GLY A 73 14.91 -7.77 2.59
N LEU A 74 13.81 -8.41 2.98
CA LEU A 74 13.76 -9.85 3.23
C LEU A 74 13.57 -10.69 1.95
N VAL A 75 13.45 -10.05 0.77
CA VAL A 75 13.23 -10.73 -0.52
C VAL A 75 14.37 -11.68 -0.90
N GLU A 76 15.61 -11.25 -0.71
CA GLU A 76 16.78 -12.07 -1.02
C GLU A 76 17.00 -13.23 -0.06
N PRO A 77 17.02 -13.04 1.28
CA PRO A 77 17.30 -14.12 2.20
C PRO A 77 16.27 -15.25 2.15
N LEU A 78 14.99 -14.93 1.91
CA LEU A 78 13.88 -15.90 1.94
C LEU A 78 13.56 -16.53 0.57
N GLY A 79 13.98 -15.90 -0.53
CA GLY A 79 13.47 -16.23 -1.87
C GLY A 79 14.49 -16.65 -2.91
N SER A 80 15.79 -16.74 -2.57
CA SER A 80 16.83 -17.00 -3.59
C SER A 80 17.84 -18.07 -3.15
N PRO A 81 18.22 -19.04 -4.00
CA PRO A 81 19.22 -20.07 -3.69
C PRO A 81 20.68 -19.56 -3.74
N VAL A 82 20.90 -18.26 -3.89
CA VAL A 82 22.23 -17.64 -4.10
C VAL A 82 23.14 -17.79 -2.87
N GLY A 83 24.46 -17.75 -3.00
CA GLY A 83 25.37 -17.72 -1.86
C GLY A 83 25.08 -16.57 -0.86
N THR A 84 25.18 -16.87 0.43
CA THR A 84 24.84 -15.98 1.57
C THR A 84 25.45 -14.57 1.46
N ARG A 85 26.70 -14.47 0.99
CA ARG A 85 27.42 -13.19 0.85
C ARG A 85 26.78 -12.23 -0.15
N SER A 86 26.29 -12.74 -1.28
CA SER A 86 25.65 -11.88 -2.30
C SER A 86 24.28 -11.40 -1.84
N ARG A 87 23.57 -12.16 -1.00
CA ARG A 87 22.27 -11.78 -0.45
C ARG A 87 22.40 -10.57 0.48
N TRP A 88 23.31 -10.66 1.46
CA TRP A 88 23.54 -9.59 2.42
C TRP A 88 24.13 -8.34 1.79
N ARG A 89 24.93 -8.46 0.72
CA ARG A 89 25.39 -7.29 -0.04
C ARG A 89 24.22 -6.49 -0.62
N GLY A 90 23.23 -7.15 -1.23
CA GLY A 90 22.05 -6.48 -1.78
C GLY A 90 21.26 -5.75 -0.69
N VAL A 91 21.01 -6.43 0.44
CA VAL A 91 20.32 -5.86 1.61
C VAL A 91 21.07 -4.66 2.18
N ALA A 92 22.40 -4.75 2.32
CA ALA A 92 23.22 -3.66 2.84
C ALA A 92 23.23 -2.44 1.89
N LEU A 93 23.35 -2.66 0.57
CA LEU A 93 23.30 -1.58 -0.43
C LEU A 93 21.92 -0.89 -0.45
N PHE A 94 20.85 -1.69 -0.41
CA PHE A 94 19.48 -1.18 -0.31
C PHE A 94 19.28 -0.37 0.98
N GLY A 95 19.62 -0.95 2.14
CA GLY A 95 19.43 -0.32 3.44
C GLY A 95 20.26 0.95 3.62
N SER A 96 21.51 0.96 3.18
CA SER A 96 22.38 2.15 3.25
C SER A 96 21.84 3.31 2.42
N PHE A 97 21.39 3.07 1.18
CA PHE A 97 20.84 4.13 0.34
C PHE A 97 19.43 4.56 0.75
N PHE A 98 18.63 3.66 1.30
CA PHE A 98 17.39 4.05 1.98
C PHE A 98 17.69 5.03 3.11
N LEU A 99 18.60 4.66 4.04
CA LEU A 99 18.98 5.50 5.18
C LEU A 99 19.58 6.83 4.73
N LEU A 100 20.47 6.83 3.74
CA LEU A 100 21.05 8.04 3.16
C LEU A 100 19.96 8.97 2.62
N THR A 101 18.97 8.41 1.91
CA THR A 101 17.86 9.19 1.34
C THR A 101 16.98 9.82 2.42
N VAL A 102 16.65 9.08 3.49
CA VAL A 102 15.80 9.61 4.57
C VAL A 102 16.57 10.46 5.59
N SER A 103 17.90 10.37 5.62
CA SER A 103 18.74 11.01 6.63
C SER A 103 18.58 12.53 6.75
N PRO A 104 18.41 13.33 5.67
CA PRO A 104 18.27 14.78 5.81
C PRO A 104 17.02 15.16 6.62
N TRP A 105 15.93 14.39 6.45
CA TRP A 105 14.71 14.57 7.23
C TRP A 105 14.90 14.19 8.69
N ILE A 106 15.60 13.08 8.97
CA ILE A 106 15.90 12.63 10.33
C ILE A 106 16.74 13.67 11.07
N VAL A 107 17.81 14.17 10.43
CA VAL A 107 18.69 15.21 10.99
C VAL A 107 17.91 16.49 11.26
N ARG A 108 17.07 16.92 10.31
CA ARG A 108 16.18 18.08 10.51
C ARG A 108 15.24 17.87 11.69
N ASN A 109 14.64 16.69 11.82
CA ASN A 109 13.73 16.39 12.92
C ASN A 109 14.44 16.38 14.26
N ASP A 110 15.67 15.86 14.31
CA ASP A 110 16.49 15.92 15.52
C ASP A 110 16.79 17.36 15.93
N ALA A 111 17.23 18.18 14.97
CA ALA A 111 17.54 19.60 15.22
C ALA A 111 16.32 20.43 15.65
N VAL A 112 15.11 20.11 15.15
CA VAL A 112 13.88 20.90 15.42
C VAL A 112 13.05 20.35 16.58
N LEU A 113 12.95 19.02 16.71
CA LEU A 113 12.09 18.34 17.69
C LEU A 113 12.88 17.78 18.88
N GLY A 114 14.21 17.92 18.87
CA GLY A 114 15.11 17.40 19.89
C GLY A 114 15.21 15.87 19.92
N ARG A 115 14.77 15.19 18.86
CA ARG A 115 14.90 13.73 18.72
C ARG A 115 14.84 13.26 17.26
N PRO A 116 15.51 12.14 16.92
CA PRO A 116 15.42 11.58 15.58
C PRO A 116 14.05 10.90 15.38
N VAL A 117 13.18 11.53 14.60
CA VAL A 117 11.90 10.93 14.20
C VAL A 117 11.98 10.41 12.78
N LEU A 118 11.84 9.09 12.65
CA LEU A 118 11.75 8.39 11.38
C LEU A 118 10.28 8.33 10.93
N GLY A 119 9.90 9.16 9.97
CA GLY A 119 8.54 9.24 9.43
C GLY A 119 7.74 10.41 9.98
N THR A 120 6.52 10.14 10.47
CA THR A 120 5.56 11.18 10.92
C THR A 120 5.31 11.13 12.42
N THR A 121 5.29 12.32 13.02
CA THR A 121 4.87 12.66 14.38
C THR A 121 3.35 12.66 14.57
N LEU A 122 2.57 12.36 13.53
CA LEU A 122 1.11 12.18 13.64
C LEU A 122 0.69 10.72 13.88
N SER A 123 1.65 9.81 13.99
CA SER A 123 1.37 8.38 14.17
C SER A 123 0.62 8.11 15.47
N GLY A 124 1.08 8.69 16.58
CA GLY A 124 0.46 8.59 17.91
C GLY A 124 -0.91 9.24 17.94
N TYR A 125 -1.06 10.43 17.36
CA TYR A 125 -2.36 11.09 17.21
C TYR A 125 -3.37 10.19 16.50
N ASN A 126 -3.00 9.60 15.36
CA ASN A 126 -3.87 8.70 14.62
C ASN A 126 -4.15 7.40 15.39
N LEU A 127 -3.14 6.86 16.08
CA LEU A 127 -3.29 5.67 16.91
C LEU A 127 -4.28 5.92 18.06
N TYR A 128 -4.21 7.05 18.75
CA TYR A 128 -5.20 7.39 19.78
C TYR A 128 -6.59 7.61 19.18
N ARG A 129 -6.67 8.53 18.21
CA ARG A 129 -7.94 8.94 17.60
C ARG A 129 -8.72 7.78 17.01
N GLN A 130 -8.05 6.80 16.42
CA GLN A 130 -8.73 5.68 15.76
C GLN A 130 -9.04 4.52 16.72
N ASN A 131 -8.61 4.58 17.99
CA ASN A 131 -8.77 3.50 18.96
C ASN A 131 -9.46 3.92 20.27
N TYR A 132 -9.76 5.20 20.52
CA TYR A 132 -10.41 5.62 21.78
C TYR A 132 -11.80 4.98 21.99
N LEU A 133 -12.51 4.63 20.91
CA LEU A 133 -13.81 3.94 20.98
C LEU A 133 -13.72 2.47 21.38
N LEU A 134 -12.53 1.88 21.59
CA LEU A 134 -12.41 0.47 22.02
C LEU A 134 -13.17 0.18 23.33
N SER A 135 -13.39 1.21 24.15
CA SER A 135 -14.23 1.13 25.35
C SER A 135 -15.73 1.05 25.10
N SER A 136 -16.19 1.58 23.96
CA SER A 136 -17.59 1.62 23.59
C SER A 136 -18.10 0.25 23.10
N ARG A 137 -19.42 0.08 23.10
CA ARG A 137 -20.08 -1.05 22.41
C ARG A 137 -19.86 -0.95 20.90
N ASP A 138 -19.86 0.26 20.36
CA ASP A 138 -19.71 0.56 18.92
C ASP A 138 -18.25 0.79 18.48
N HIS A 139 -17.34 -0.04 18.98
CA HIS A 139 -15.89 0.11 18.76
C HIS A 139 -15.42 -0.18 17.32
N LEU A 140 -16.28 -0.72 16.45
CA LEU A 140 -15.94 -1.05 15.07
C LEU A 140 -16.24 0.09 14.09
N ARG A 141 -16.99 1.11 14.53
CA ARG A 141 -17.35 2.26 13.69
C ARG A 141 -16.12 3.09 13.32
N VAL A 142 -16.14 3.64 12.11
CA VAL A 142 -15.14 4.61 11.65
C VAL A 142 -15.30 5.92 12.41
N VAL A 143 -14.19 6.44 12.94
CA VAL A 143 -14.17 7.72 13.68
C VAL A 143 -14.05 8.89 12.70
N ALA A 144 -15.08 9.73 12.67
CA ALA A 144 -15.12 10.95 11.87
C ALA A 144 -14.11 12.02 12.33
N GLY A 145 -13.91 13.07 11.52
CA GLY A 145 -13.02 14.19 11.86
C GLY A 145 -13.39 14.87 13.18
N ALA A 146 -14.57 15.47 13.24
CA ALA A 146 -15.04 16.24 14.39
C ALA A 146 -15.15 15.41 15.69
N GLU A 147 -15.53 14.14 15.58
CA GLU A 147 -15.61 13.24 16.74
C GLU A 147 -14.21 12.92 17.29
N GLY A 148 -13.27 12.60 16.40
CA GLY A 148 -11.89 12.35 16.79
C GLY A 148 -11.19 13.58 17.39
N GLU A 149 -11.47 14.77 16.86
CA GLU A 149 -10.99 16.03 17.44
C GLU A 149 -11.54 16.26 18.85
N ARG A 150 -12.83 15.95 19.08
CA ARG A 150 -13.43 16.04 20.41
C ARG A 150 -12.75 15.08 21.40
N ALA A 151 -12.54 13.82 21.00
CA ALA A 151 -11.86 12.83 21.83
C ALA A 151 -10.43 13.28 22.21
N VAL A 152 -9.71 13.88 21.27
CA VAL A 152 -8.38 14.44 21.53
C VAL A 152 -8.47 15.61 22.52
N LYS A 153 -9.41 16.55 22.33
CA LYS A 153 -9.62 17.65 23.29
C LYS A 153 -9.95 17.13 24.70
N GLU A 154 -10.78 16.10 24.81
CA GLU A 154 -11.12 15.45 26.08
C GLU A 154 -9.92 14.72 26.72
N LEU A 155 -9.02 14.13 25.93
CA LEU A 155 -7.75 13.61 26.45
C LEU A 155 -6.91 14.74 27.03
N LEU A 156 -6.69 15.81 26.28
CA LEU A 156 -5.83 16.92 26.70
C LEU A 156 -6.39 17.62 27.94
N ALA A 157 -7.71 17.82 28.01
CA ALA A 157 -8.36 18.41 29.18
C ALA A 157 -8.18 17.60 30.48
N ARG A 158 -7.88 16.30 30.38
CA ARG A 158 -7.63 15.40 31.52
C ARG A 158 -6.15 15.29 31.91
N ARG A 159 -5.27 16.03 31.24
CA ARG A 159 -3.82 15.96 31.41
C ARG A 159 -3.28 17.27 31.98
N PRO A 160 -3.41 17.49 33.32
CA PRO A 160 -2.89 18.70 33.97
C PRO A 160 -1.36 18.76 33.95
N ASP A 161 -0.70 17.65 33.61
CA ASP A 161 0.74 17.57 33.38
C ASP A 161 1.21 18.31 32.12
N LEU A 162 0.30 18.57 31.17
CA LEU A 162 0.62 19.30 29.93
C LEU A 162 0.54 20.80 30.14
N ARG A 163 1.54 21.51 29.62
CA ARG A 163 1.71 22.97 29.74
C ARG A 163 1.25 23.73 28.51
N GLY A 164 0.98 23.04 27.40
CA GLY A 164 0.64 23.64 26.11
C GLY A 164 1.87 24.14 25.33
N THR A 165 3.08 23.89 25.83
CA THR A 165 4.36 24.24 25.20
C THR A 165 5.08 23.03 24.62
N GLU A 166 4.45 21.85 24.70
CA GLU A 166 5.00 20.60 24.19
C GLU A 166 5.19 20.65 22.67
N ASN A 167 6.32 20.15 22.21
CA ASN A 167 6.56 20.00 20.79
C ASN A 167 5.77 18.80 20.20
N GLU A 168 5.71 18.74 18.88
CA GLU A 168 4.92 17.73 18.17
C GLU A 168 5.32 16.29 18.53
N ALA A 169 6.61 16.05 18.76
CA ALA A 169 7.09 14.72 19.10
C ALA A 169 6.74 14.34 20.56
N GLU A 170 6.68 15.31 21.47
CA GLU A 170 6.24 15.11 22.87
C GLU A 170 4.76 14.76 22.88
N MET A 171 3.97 15.53 22.14
CA MET A 171 2.54 15.23 21.94
C MET A 171 2.31 13.87 21.29
N ASN A 172 3.12 13.48 20.31
CA ASN A 172 3.06 12.15 19.72
C ASN A 172 3.24 11.04 20.76
N ALA A 173 4.19 11.19 21.69
CA ALA A 173 4.42 10.23 22.76
C ALA A 173 3.23 10.15 23.73
N VAL A 174 2.63 11.29 24.09
CA VAL A 174 1.42 11.35 24.91
C VAL A 174 0.29 10.55 24.24
N TYR A 175 0.02 10.81 22.97
CA TYR A 175 -1.04 10.11 22.23
C TYR A 175 -0.75 8.61 22.09
N THR A 176 0.50 8.24 21.77
CA THR A 176 0.90 6.82 21.68
C THR A 176 0.71 6.11 23.02
N SER A 177 1.13 6.70 24.13
CA SER A 177 1.01 6.09 25.46
C SER A 177 -0.44 5.82 25.83
N GLU A 178 -1.33 6.78 25.57
CA GLU A 178 -2.75 6.64 25.85
C GLU A 178 -3.40 5.61 24.92
N ALA A 179 -3.04 5.61 23.64
CA ALA A 179 -3.57 4.64 22.69
C ALA A 179 -3.18 3.20 23.07
N LEU A 180 -1.92 2.98 23.44
CA LEU A 180 -1.43 1.67 23.90
C LEU A 180 -2.16 1.23 25.16
N ARG A 181 -2.33 2.11 26.15
CA ARG A 181 -3.10 1.83 27.36
C ARG A 181 -4.53 1.34 27.05
N ILE A 182 -5.20 1.97 26.08
CA ILE A 182 -6.56 1.59 25.66
C ILE A 182 -6.55 0.23 24.94
N ILE A 183 -5.56 -0.02 24.08
CA ILE A 183 -5.39 -1.28 23.35
C ILE A 183 -5.10 -2.43 24.31
N GLU A 184 -4.17 -2.25 25.25
CA GLU A 184 -3.79 -3.22 26.26
C GLU A 184 -4.95 -3.58 27.19
N ALA A 185 -5.83 -2.63 27.50
CA ALA A 185 -7.03 -2.90 28.27
C ALA A 185 -8.03 -3.81 27.53
N ARG A 186 -8.02 -3.85 26.18
CA ARG A 186 -8.98 -4.63 25.35
C ARG A 186 -8.35 -5.20 24.06
N PRO A 187 -7.37 -6.10 24.15
CA PRO A 187 -6.58 -6.54 23.00
C PRO A 187 -7.42 -7.29 21.96
N LEU A 188 -8.39 -8.11 22.39
CA LEU A 188 -9.27 -8.84 21.47
C LEU A 188 -10.19 -7.92 20.67
N ARG A 189 -10.68 -6.82 21.27
CA ARG A 189 -11.47 -5.81 20.55
C ARG A 189 -10.61 -5.05 19.55
N TYR A 190 -9.37 -4.74 19.91
CA TYR A 190 -8.42 -4.12 18.99
C TYR A 190 -8.10 -5.03 17.81
N LEU A 191 -7.85 -6.33 18.04
CA LEU A 191 -7.63 -7.28 16.95
C LEU A 191 -8.83 -7.37 16.02
N ARG A 192 -10.05 -7.45 16.57
CA ARG A 192 -11.29 -7.43 15.79
C ARG A 192 -11.45 -6.15 14.98
N LEU A 193 -11.11 -5.00 15.57
CA LEU A 193 -11.09 -3.71 14.88
C LEU A 193 -10.07 -3.70 13.73
N CYS A 194 -8.85 -4.20 13.95
CA CYS A 194 -7.83 -4.29 12.90
C CYS A 194 -8.29 -5.15 11.72
N VAL A 195 -8.93 -6.30 11.97
CA VAL A 195 -9.51 -7.14 10.91
C VAL A 195 -10.65 -6.40 10.20
N HIS A 196 -11.57 -5.78 10.95
CA HIS A 196 -12.68 -5.00 10.40
C HIS A 196 -12.19 -3.86 9.49
N ARG A 197 -11.06 -3.23 9.83
CA ARG A 197 -10.44 -2.15 9.07
C ARG A 197 -10.00 -2.55 7.65
N PHE A 198 -9.98 -3.83 7.31
CA PHE A 198 -9.85 -4.30 5.92
C PHE A 198 -10.93 -3.67 5.02
N LEU A 199 -12.19 -3.58 5.49
CA LEU A 199 -13.31 -3.07 4.70
C LEU A 199 -13.16 -1.59 4.31
N PRO A 200 -12.96 -0.65 5.26
CA PRO A 200 -12.69 0.75 4.90
C PRO A 200 -11.37 0.94 4.14
N LEU A 201 -10.36 0.08 4.35
CA LEU A 201 -9.09 0.17 3.61
C LEU A 201 -9.25 -0.19 2.13
N TRP A 202 -9.99 -1.25 1.80
CA TRP A 202 -10.07 -1.77 0.44
C TRP A 202 -11.33 -1.37 -0.32
N PHE A 203 -12.39 -1.00 0.37
CA PHE A 203 -13.69 -0.67 -0.23
C PHE A 203 -14.25 0.69 0.20
N ASN A 204 -13.52 1.45 1.03
CA ASN A 204 -14.01 2.69 1.65
C ASN A 204 -15.30 2.51 2.46
N TRP A 205 -15.61 1.28 2.88
CA TRP A 205 -16.85 0.90 3.55
C TRP A 205 -17.04 1.65 4.87
N GLY A 206 -18.21 2.26 5.08
CA GLY A 206 -18.56 2.96 6.32
C GLY A 206 -17.85 4.30 6.51
N VAL A 207 -16.96 4.70 5.60
CA VAL A 207 -16.20 5.95 5.72
C VAL A 207 -17.13 7.14 5.45
N LEU A 208 -17.90 7.12 4.36
CA LEU A 208 -18.79 8.23 4.01
C LEU A 208 -19.92 8.40 5.02
N GLU A 209 -20.49 7.29 5.49
CA GLU A 209 -21.54 7.29 6.51
C GLU A 209 -21.03 7.91 7.82
N ALA A 210 -19.78 7.66 8.20
CA ALA A 210 -19.16 8.28 9.37
C ALA A 210 -19.04 9.82 9.23
N TYR A 211 -18.91 10.35 8.01
CA TYR A 211 -18.95 11.78 7.73
C TYR A 211 -20.38 12.32 7.48
N GLY A 212 -21.43 11.50 7.68
CA GLY A 212 -22.81 11.89 7.43
C GLY A 212 -23.15 12.03 5.93
N VAL A 213 -22.31 11.49 5.05
CA VAL A 213 -22.49 11.55 3.59
C VAL A 213 -23.12 10.24 3.12
N ARG A 214 -24.21 10.34 2.36
CA ARG A 214 -24.85 9.17 1.74
C ARG A 214 -24.02 8.66 0.56
N SER A 215 -23.77 7.35 0.56
CA SER A 215 -23.11 6.65 -0.55
C SER A 215 -23.87 6.84 -1.87
N ARG A 216 -23.13 7.11 -2.94
CA ARG A 216 -23.64 7.32 -4.32
C ARG A 216 -23.21 6.15 -5.21
N LEU A 217 -23.79 6.07 -6.42
CA LEU A 217 -23.42 5.04 -7.42
C LEU A 217 -21.90 4.95 -7.64
N ARG A 218 -21.22 6.10 -7.71
CA ARG A 218 -19.77 6.18 -7.84
C ARG A 218 -19.04 5.39 -6.75
N ASP A 219 -19.51 5.42 -5.52
CA ASP A 219 -18.82 4.77 -4.39
C ASP A 219 -18.96 3.24 -4.49
N TYR A 220 -20.10 2.75 -4.99
CA TYR A 220 -20.27 1.34 -5.34
C TYR A 220 -19.42 0.92 -6.54
N LEU A 221 -19.26 1.79 -7.55
CA LEU A 221 -18.35 1.53 -8.68
C LEU A 221 -16.89 1.44 -8.22
N LEU A 222 -16.44 2.31 -7.31
CA LEU A 222 -15.11 2.24 -6.70
C LEU A 222 -14.92 0.92 -5.94
N ALA A 223 -15.88 0.53 -5.11
CA ALA A 223 -15.81 -0.73 -4.38
C ALA A 223 -15.81 -1.94 -5.34
N GLY A 224 -16.60 -1.89 -6.41
CA GLY A 224 -16.65 -2.92 -7.45
C GLY A 224 -15.35 -3.06 -8.23
N GLU A 225 -14.74 -1.94 -8.65
CA GLU A 225 -13.42 -1.91 -9.28
C GLU A 225 -12.36 -2.54 -8.36
N GLN A 226 -12.38 -2.19 -7.08
CA GLN A 226 -11.43 -2.74 -6.11
C GLN A 226 -11.62 -4.24 -5.89
N ALA A 227 -12.86 -4.71 -5.78
CA ALA A 227 -13.16 -6.13 -5.70
C ALA A 227 -12.65 -6.87 -6.95
N PHE A 228 -12.90 -6.31 -8.14
CA PHE A 228 -12.43 -6.88 -9.40
C PHE A 228 -10.90 -6.95 -9.49
N LEU A 229 -10.19 -5.89 -9.12
CA LEU A 229 -8.73 -5.87 -9.10
C LEU A 229 -8.15 -6.87 -8.09
N LEU A 230 -8.75 -7.02 -6.91
CA LEU A 230 -8.36 -8.03 -5.92
C LEU A 230 -8.57 -9.46 -6.43
N LEU A 231 -9.69 -9.74 -7.10
CA LEU A 231 -9.95 -11.04 -7.72
C LEU A 231 -8.91 -11.36 -8.81
N LEU A 232 -8.62 -10.39 -9.68
CA LEU A 232 -7.59 -10.56 -10.69
C LEU A 232 -6.21 -10.77 -10.05
N ALA A 233 -5.87 -10.01 -9.01
CA ALA A 233 -4.60 -10.15 -8.30
C ALA A 233 -4.48 -11.53 -7.63
N ALA A 234 -5.56 -12.06 -7.06
CA ALA A 234 -5.58 -13.42 -6.51
C ALA A 234 -5.31 -14.49 -7.58
N GLY A 235 -5.90 -14.35 -8.78
CA GLY A 235 -5.56 -15.19 -9.93
C GLY A 235 -4.07 -15.08 -10.33
N GLY A 236 -3.51 -13.89 -10.21
CA GLY A 236 -2.11 -13.60 -10.58
C GLY A 236 -1.14 -14.22 -9.58
N LEU A 237 -1.48 -14.19 -8.30
CA LEU A 237 -0.78 -14.91 -7.24
C LEU A 237 -0.79 -16.42 -7.48
N GLY A 238 -1.95 -16.98 -7.84
CA GLY A 238 -2.07 -18.39 -8.19
C GLY A 238 -1.23 -18.78 -9.40
N TYR A 239 -1.18 -17.91 -10.41
CA TYR A 239 -0.42 -18.15 -11.65
C TYR A 239 1.10 -18.01 -11.47
N LEU A 240 1.56 -16.90 -10.91
CA LEU A 240 2.98 -16.58 -10.75
C LEU A 240 3.61 -17.32 -9.56
N GLY A 241 2.78 -17.81 -8.63
CA GLY A 241 3.19 -18.57 -7.46
C GLY A 241 4.26 -17.84 -6.65
N ARG A 242 5.40 -18.50 -6.44
CA ARG A 242 6.52 -17.95 -5.67
C ARG A 242 7.12 -16.69 -6.31
N GLU A 243 7.01 -16.46 -7.61
CA GLU A 243 7.59 -15.25 -8.20
C GLU A 243 6.89 -13.96 -7.74
N ALA A 244 5.60 -14.06 -7.41
CA ALA A 244 4.79 -12.93 -6.97
C ALA A 244 4.94 -12.58 -5.49
N TRP A 245 5.57 -13.44 -4.69
CA TRP A 245 5.62 -13.25 -3.23
C TRP A 245 6.15 -11.88 -2.78
N PRO A 246 7.17 -11.26 -3.41
CA PRO A 246 7.66 -9.95 -2.96
C PRO A 246 6.61 -8.85 -3.12
N LEU A 247 5.82 -8.91 -4.20
CA LEU A 247 4.74 -7.98 -4.47
C LEU A 247 3.60 -8.22 -3.47
N ALA A 248 3.23 -9.48 -3.27
CA ALA A 248 2.20 -9.89 -2.31
C ALA A 248 2.55 -9.48 -0.88
N ALA A 249 3.78 -9.73 -0.44
CA ALA A 249 4.28 -9.38 0.87
C ALA A 249 4.33 -7.86 1.08
N SER A 250 4.66 -7.09 0.04
CA SER A 250 4.64 -5.64 0.08
C SER A 250 3.22 -5.09 0.26
N VAL A 251 2.26 -5.58 -0.53
CA VAL A 251 0.85 -5.20 -0.40
C VAL A 251 0.31 -5.61 0.98
N ALA A 252 0.62 -6.81 1.44
CA ALA A 252 0.17 -7.32 2.74
C ALA A 252 0.76 -6.50 3.90
N ALA A 253 2.08 -6.29 3.94
CA ALA A 253 2.75 -5.53 4.99
C ALA A 253 2.21 -4.09 5.06
N TYR A 254 2.05 -3.45 3.91
CA TYR A 254 1.51 -2.09 3.82
C TYR A 254 0.04 -2.03 4.26
N SER A 255 -0.77 -3.01 3.87
CA SER A 255 -2.18 -3.11 4.29
C SER A 255 -2.32 -3.32 5.79
N VAL A 256 -1.57 -4.28 6.35
CA VAL A 256 -1.60 -4.60 7.78
C VAL A 256 -1.24 -3.38 8.60
N ALA A 257 -0.21 -2.62 8.21
CA ALA A 257 0.19 -1.45 8.96
C ALA A 257 -0.88 -0.35 8.99
N HIS A 258 -1.58 -0.11 7.88
CA HIS A 258 -2.74 0.79 7.89
C HIS A 258 -3.88 0.21 8.74
N MET A 259 -4.15 -1.08 8.65
CA MET A 259 -5.16 -1.74 9.50
C MET A 259 -4.85 -1.61 11.01
N LEU A 260 -3.57 -1.59 11.41
CA LEU A 260 -3.19 -1.40 12.81
C LEU A 260 -3.48 0.02 13.32
N VAL A 261 -3.42 1.04 12.44
CA VAL A 261 -3.54 2.45 12.85
C VAL A 261 -4.82 3.10 12.33
N ASN A 262 -4.97 3.23 11.02
CA ASN A 262 -6.07 3.91 10.35
C ASN A 262 -6.27 3.35 8.94
N SER A 263 -7.51 3.18 8.50
CA SER A 263 -7.84 2.58 7.22
C SER A 263 -8.81 3.43 6.41
N GLN A 264 -8.37 3.80 5.20
CA GLN A 264 -9.19 4.45 4.18
C GLN A 264 -8.64 4.06 2.82
N LEU A 265 -9.52 4.04 1.80
CA LEU A 265 -9.17 3.63 0.45
C LEU A 265 -7.97 4.37 -0.14
N ARG A 266 -7.90 5.68 0.09
CA ARG A 266 -6.80 6.51 -0.43
C ARG A 266 -5.42 6.07 0.07
N TYR A 267 -5.34 5.46 1.26
CA TYR A 267 -4.05 5.11 1.85
C TYR A 267 -3.37 3.96 1.13
N ILE A 268 -4.11 3.11 0.40
CA ILE A 268 -3.55 1.96 -0.30
C ILE A 268 -3.05 2.28 -1.71
N VAL A 269 -3.39 3.45 -2.25
CA VAL A 269 -3.01 3.87 -3.61
C VAL A 269 -1.50 3.76 -3.90
N PRO A 270 -0.58 4.05 -2.97
CA PRO A 270 0.86 3.84 -3.18
C PRO A 270 1.25 2.42 -3.57
N VAL A 271 0.51 1.40 -3.12
CA VAL A 271 0.81 -0.02 -3.41
C VAL A 271 -0.13 -0.66 -4.43
N MET A 272 -1.17 0.05 -4.87
CA MET A 272 -2.11 -0.45 -5.89
C MET A 272 -1.47 -0.84 -7.23
N PRO A 273 -0.40 -0.19 -7.71
CA PRO A 273 0.29 -0.68 -8.91
C PRO A 273 0.78 -2.13 -8.77
N LEU A 274 1.15 -2.58 -7.57
CA LEU A 274 1.58 -3.96 -7.33
C LEU A 274 0.41 -4.94 -7.48
N VAL A 275 -0.76 -4.58 -6.95
CA VAL A 275 -2.02 -5.33 -7.13
C VAL A 275 -2.38 -5.41 -8.62
N ILE A 276 -2.29 -4.28 -9.32
CA ILE A 276 -2.60 -4.18 -10.75
C ILE A 276 -1.63 -4.98 -11.61
N VAL A 277 -0.34 -5.04 -11.27
CA VAL A 277 0.65 -5.90 -11.95
C VAL A 277 0.27 -7.37 -11.80
N LEU A 278 -0.14 -7.81 -10.60
CA LEU A 278 -0.63 -9.17 -10.38
C LEU A 278 -1.90 -9.43 -11.19
N GLY A 279 -2.86 -8.50 -11.17
CA GLY A 279 -4.09 -8.64 -11.93
C GLY A 279 -3.88 -8.67 -13.46
N ALA A 280 -2.93 -7.89 -13.95
CA ALA A 280 -2.55 -7.90 -15.36
C ALA A 280 -1.98 -9.25 -15.81
N ALA A 281 -1.28 -9.98 -14.93
CA ALA A 281 -0.79 -11.32 -15.25
C ALA A 281 -1.95 -12.31 -15.49
N THR A 282 -3.03 -12.21 -14.71
CA THR A 282 -4.25 -13.01 -14.90
C THR A 282 -4.92 -12.71 -16.23
N LEU A 283 -5.11 -11.43 -16.56
CA LEU A 283 -5.74 -11.04 -17.82
C LEU A 283 -4.90 -11.48 -19.04
N LEU A 284 -3.58 -11.28 -18.99
CA LEU A 284 -2.69 -11.73 -20.07
C LEU A 284 -2.74 -13.25 -20.25
N ARG A 285 -2.88 -14.02 -19.16
CA ARG A 285 -3.05 -15.46 -19.24
C ARG A 285 -4.41 -15.82 -19.85
N ALA A 286 -5.50 -15.18 -19.42
CA ALA A 286 -6.84 -15.43 -19.95
C ALA A 286 -6.92 -15.14 -21.46
N LEU A 287 -6.31 -14.03 -21.91
CA LEU A 287 -6.27 -13.66 -23.33
C LEU A 287 -5.58 -14.70 -24.23
N ARG A 288 -4.64 -15.51 -23.71
CA ARG A 288 -4.01 -16.59 -24.48
C ARG A 288 -4.95 -17.75 -24.78
N TYR A 289 -6.08 -17.87 -24.09
CA TYR A 289 -7.08 -18.92 -24.32
C TYR A 289 -8.17 -18.48 -25.29
N PHE A 290 -8.23 -17.20 -25.66
CA PHE A 290 -9.13 -16.75 -26.72
C PHE A 290 -8.46 -17.05 -28.07
N PRO A 291 -9.12 -17.82 -28.97
CA PRO A 291 -8.62 -17.99 -30.33
C PRO A 291 -8.57 -16.61 -31.00
N GLU A 292 -7.43 -16.28 -31.63
CA GLU A 292 -7.26 -15.03 -32.37
C GLU A 292 -8.38 -14.92 -33.43
N PRO A 293 -9.32 -13.96 -33.31
CA PRO A 293 -10.48 -13.90 -34.20
C PRO A 293 -10.13 -13.48 -35.64
N TRP A 294 -8.87 -13.14 -35.92
CA TRP A 294 -8.35 -12.72 -37.22
C TRP A 294 -7.55 -13.81 -37.95
N ASN A 295 -7.45 -15.03 -37.41
CA ASN A 295 -6.88 -16.16 -38.16
C ASN A 295 -7.93 -16.77 -39.12
N ILE A 296 -8.53 -15.91 -39.95
CA ILE A 296 -9.53 -16.25 -40.99
C ILE A 296 -8.84 -16.68 -42.31
N GLU A 297 -7.51 -16.69 -42.36
CA GLU A 297 -6.77 -17.11 -43.56
C GLU A 297 -6.81 -18.63 -43.80
N GLY A 298 -7.37 -19.43 -42.88
CA GLY A 298 -7.45 -20.89 -43.00
C GLY A 298 -8.72 -21.47 -43.64
N THR A 299 -9.77 -20.68 -43.89
CA THR A 299 -11.07 -21.22 -44.33
C THR A 299 -11.46 -20.89 -45.78
N ALA A 300 -10.60 -20.21 -46.55
CA ALA A 300 -10.91 -19.78 -47.92
C ALA A 300 -10.18 -20.54 -49.04
N SER A 301 -9.48 -21.66 -48.77
CA SER A 301 -8.69 -22.37 -49.80
C SER A 301 -9.25 -23.73 -50.24
N HIS A 302 -10.48 -24.11 -49.87
CA HIS A 302 -11.03 -25.43 -50.25
C HIS A 302 -12.03 -25.44 -51.42
N ASP A 303 -12.40 -24.29 -51.99
CA ASP A 303 -13.20 -24.23 -53.23
C ASP A 303 -12.31 -23.81 -54.42
N ARG A 304 -11.30 -24.62 -54.74
CA ARG A 304 -10.82 -24.68 -56.13
C ARG A 304 -11.64 -25.72 -56.86
N VAL A 305 -12.59 -25.18 -57.62
CA VAL A 305 -13.37 -25.80 -58.68
C VAL A 305 -12.48 -26.74 -59.52
N ASP A 306 -12.84 -28.02 -59.54
CA ASP A 306 -12.43 -29.01 -60.56
C ASP A 306 -13.09 -28.62 -61.90
N GLU A 307 -12.52 -27.65 -62.60
CA GLU A 307 -12.79 -27.40 -64.02
C GLU A 307 -11.80 -28.21 -64.86
N GLY A 308 -12.09 -29.51 -65.05
CA GLY A 308 -11.17 -30.38 -65.77
C GLY A 308 -11.64 -31.81 -66.06
N ALA A 309 -12.94 -32.02 -66.32
CA ALA A 309 -13.46 -33.34 -66.71
C ALA A 309 -14.51 -33.25 -67.83
N LEU A 310 -14.19 -32.54 -68.92
CA LEU A 310 -14.84 -32.71 -70.22
C LEU A 310 -13.84 -32.39 -71.33
N ARG A 311 -13.08 -33.40 -71.76
CA ARG A 311 -12.57 -33.61 -73.12
C ARG A 311 -11.87 -34.96 -73.23
#